data_AF-A0A9P5YXR2-F1
#
_entry.id   AF-A0A9P5YXR2-F1
#
_cell.length_a   1.000
_cell.length_b   1.000
_cell.length_c   1.000
_cell.angle_alpha   90.00
_cell.angle_beta   90.00
_cell.angle_gamma   90.00
#
_symmetry.space_group_name_H-M   'P 1'
#
loop_
_entity.id
_entity.type
_entity.pdbx_description
1 polymer ?
#
loop_
_entity_poly.entity_id
_entity_poly.type
_entity_poly.pdbx_seq_one_letter_code
_entity_poly.pdbx_strand_id
1 'polypeptide(L)'
;MPHKVTTLRRYKISNDVLMLILEKLTPVALYKTCQAFQRVWMLVMEFQHLRYKFELAVVGMKDGPASYSMRSPLLRLQLLTAYKKDWPRLMWNDELKVRVPPDSTQLNLASHFLYYTGNQSLDLVELPSCRTSRPPSQTHHLKYITSHVDCVAVDPLQSLIVTSSLIGATNGQIVLRLKIRDLWTFDKHAKAPSANYECSTHIAQPISNVYIAIAGTRMVVTLDFVGGLTRHLLMDWRTFQAMWLEEQDVVLLNSHYLLGVRKVGSHSALYLYNVSDMRTVAIEREYELPPIWAKSALRFGRNNAPTSDITTPSTALFYADPAARVLLLTAKQTGPNANGMHWMFITEAFFRPTSHPDRRIVPWIYWSQFCLIRELQINQVVGQPQVVGSRVVYLEKNGTRSSRGHERSHLSVIDLSPYAEIATLPPAKLWTLIGKQSTLRPSETHRDIPSATTNGLAVENLYATEDNIVLVFETHGDYKPVNILTFGVPSTYPARIHDAYHPAH
;
A
#
# COMPACT_ATOMS: atom_id res chain seq x y z
N MET A 1 -51.64 47.64 10.52
CA MET A 1 -50.48 47.55 9.61
C MET A 1 -50.20 46.07 9.35
N PRO A 2 -50.25 45.58 8.11
CA PRO A 2 -49.92 44.18 7.83
C PRO A 2 -48.40 44.03 7.77
N HIS A 3 -47.88 43.04 8.49
CA HIS A 3 -46.46 42.67 8.44
C HIS A 3 -46.10 42.26 7.01
N LYS A 4 -45.14 42.98 6.41
CA LYS A 4 -44.47 42.56 5.17
C LYS A 4 -43.77 41.22 5.44
N VAL A 5 -44.37 40.14 4.97
CA VAL A 5 -43.68 38.85 4.85
C VAL A 5 -42.55 39.06 3.85
N THR A 6 -41.31 39.03 4.32
CA THR A 6 -40.12 39.00 3.45
C THR A 6 -40.15 37.72 2.64
N THR A 7 -40.70 37.77 1.44
CA THR A 7 -40.55 36.75 0.42
C THR A 7 -39.13 36.84 -0.13
N LEU A 8 -38.16 36.27 0.60
CA LEU A 8 -36.86 35.93 0.04
C LEU A 8 -37.11 34.94 -1.11
N ARG A 9 -37.22 35.44 -2.34
CA ARG A 9 -37.17 34.62 -3.56
C ARG A 9 -35.84 33.88 -3.53
N ARG A 10 -35.86 32.62 -3.09
CA ARG A 10 -34.69 31.75 -3.16
C ARG A 10 -34.45 31.44 -4.63
N TYR A 11 -33.53 32.17 -5.25
CA TYR A 11 -33.06 31.85 -6.59
C TYR A 11 -32.46 30.44 -6.57
N LYS A 12 -33.15 29.50 -7.23
CA LYS A 12 -32.72 28.11 -7.34
C LYS A 12 -31.91 27.97 -8.62
N ILE A 13 -30.63 27.61 -8.51
CA ILE A 13 -29.83 27.19 -9.67
C ILE A 13 -30.54 26.01 -10.32
N SER A 14 -30.72 25.99 -11.65
CA SER A 14 -31.34 24.87 -12.37
C SER A 14 -30.54 23.58 -12.18
N ASN A 15 -31.18 22.42 -12.34
CA ASN A 15 -30.46 21.14 -12.20
C ASN A 15 -29.33 21.03 -13.25
N ASP A 16 -29.55 21.50 -14.48
CA ASP A 16 -28.56 21.42 -15.55
C ASP A 16 -27.29 22.22 -15.24
N VAL A 17 -27.45 23.46 -14.78
CA VAL A 17 -26.32 24.31 -14.38
C VAL A 17 -25.63 23.72 -13.15
N LEU A 18 -26.41 23.17 -12.20
CA LEU A 18 -25.84 22.51 -11.03
C LEU A 18 -25.02 21.29 -11.42
N MET A 19 -25.49 20.44 -12.34
CA MET A 19 -24.73 19.28 -12.84
C MET A 19 -23.39 19.71 -13.45
N LEU A 20 -23.38 20.72 -14.32
CA LEU A 20 -22.15 21.24 -14.93
C LEU A 20 -21.14 21.74 -13.89
N ILE A 21 -21.61 22.34 -12.79
CA ILE A 21 -20.74 22.74 -11.67
C ILE A 21 -20.19 21.50 -10.95
N LEU A 22 -21.06 20.54 -10.61
CA LEU A 22 -20.69 19.33 -9.87
C LEU A 22 -19.71 18.45 -10.67
N GLU A 23 -19.82 18.41 -11.99
CA GLU A 23 -18.88 17.72 -12.87
C GLU A 23 -17.45 18.25 -12.77
N LYS A 24 -17.26 19.53 -12.42
CA LYS A 24 -15.92 20.14 -12.27
C LYS A 24 -15.31 19.90 -10.88
N LEU A 25 -16.08 19.40 -9.93
CA LEU A 25 -15.56 19.09 -8.60
C LEU A 25 -14.67 17.85 -8.62
N THR A 26 -13.66 17.86 -7.75
CA THR A 26 -12.90 16.64 -7.41
C THR A 26 -13.81 15.67 -6.66
N PRO A 27 -13.52 14.34 -6.66
CA PRO A 27 -14.28 13.36 -5.89
C PRO A 27 -14.53 13.79 -4.44
N VAL A 28 -13.48 14.23 -3.74
CA VAL A 28 -13.55 14.67 -2.35
C VAL A 28 -14.41 15.92 -2.17
N ALA A 29 -14.28 16.91 -3.05
CA ALA A 29 -15.10 18.12 -2.99
C ALA A 29 -16.59 17.81 -3.25
N LEU A 30 -16.88 16.93 -4.21
CA LEU A 30 -18.23 16.45 -4.50
C LEU A 30 -18.83 15.75 -3.28
N TYR A 31 -18.09 14.82 -2.65
CA TYR A 31 -18.53 14.12 -1.44
C TYR A 31 -18.86 15.10 -0.30
N LYS A 32 -17.97 16.04 0.01
CA LYS A 32 -18.22 17.07 1.04
C LYS A 32 -19.43 17.94 0.71
N THR A 33 -19.63 18.26 -0.57
CA THR A 33 -20.80 19.03 -1.02
C THR A 33 -22.09 18.23 -0.85
N CYS A 34 -22.09 16.92 -1.12
CA CYS A 34 -23.23 16.04 -0.85
C CYS A 34 -23.57 15.96 0.64
N GLN A 35 -22.55 15.94 1.52
CA GLN A 35 -22.77 15.98 2.97
C GLN A 35 -23.43 17.29 3.43
N ALA A 36 -23.09 18.41 2.79
CA ALA A 36 -23.65 19.72 3.14
C ALA A 36 -25.04 19.97 2.52
N PHE A 37 -25.34 19.43 1.34
CA PHE A 37 -26.54 19.75 0.57
C PHE A 37 -27.29 18.50 0.10
N GLN A 38 -28.44 18.20 0.74
CA GLN A 38 -29.29 17.06 0.38
C GLN A 38 -29.76 17.06 -1.09
N ARG A 39 -30.06 18.25 -1.65
CA ARG A 39 -30.42 18.38 -3.08
C ARG A 39 -29.30 17.90 -4.00
N VAL A 40 -28.05 18.23 -3.67
CA VAL A 40 -26.88 17.79 -4.44
C VAL A 40 -26.73 16.28 -4.32
N TRP A 41 -26.88 15.72 -3.12
CA TRP A 41 -26.83 14.28 -2.92
C TRP A 41 -27.88 13.53 -3.77
N MET A 42 -29.14 13.97 -3.77
CA MET A 42 -30.19 13.34 -4.58
C MET A 42 -29.84 13.35 -6.06
N LEU A 43 -29.38 14.50 -6.56
CA LEU A 43 -28.96 14.65 -7.96
C LEU A 43 -27.76 13.74 -8.28
N VAL A 44 -26.75 13.71 -7.43
CA VAL A 44 -25.56 12.86 -7.61
C VAL A 44 -25.93 11.38 -7.67
N MET A 45 -26.92 10.94 -6.89
CA MET A 45 -27.38 9.53 -6.89
C MET A 45 -28.21 9.16 -8.13
N GLU A 46 -28.83 10.14 -8.79
CA GLU A 46 -29.61 9.96 -10.02
C GLU A 46 -28.69 9.81 -11.26
N PHE A 47 -27.58 10.57 -11.32
CA PHE A 47 -26.70 10.60 -12.48
C PHE A 47 -25.45 9.72 -12.30
N GLN A 48 -25.33 8.66 -13.11
CA GLN A 48 -24.30 7.62 -12.98
C GLN A 48 -22.85 8.15 -12.94
N HIS A 49 -22.51 9.15 -13.75
CA HIS A 49 -21.16 9.72 -13.81
C HIS A 49 -20.82 10.54 -12.55
N LEU A 50 -21.79 11.26 -11.97
CA LEU A 50 -21.63 11.95 -10.68
C LEU A 50 -21.56 10.95 -9.54
N ARG A 51 -22.44 9.93 -9.56
CA ARG A 51 -22.41 8.84 -8.59
C ARG A 51 -21.07 8.13 -8.59
N TYR A 52 -20.51 7.84 -9.76
CA TYR A 52 -19.18 7.26 -9.89
C TYR A 52 -18.10 8.12 -9.21
N LYS A 53 -18.07 9.45 -9.45
CA LYS A 53 -17.15 10.36 -8.76
C LYS A 53 -17.35 10.38 -7.24
N PHE A 54 -18.60 10.34 -6.79
CA PHE A 54 -18.91 10.26 -5.36
C PHE A 54 -18.38 8.97 -4.73
N GLU A 55 -18.65 7.83 -5.35
CA GLU A 55 -18.22 6.51 -4.89
C GLU A 55 -16.69 6.39 -4.86
N LEU A 56 -15.98 7.00 -5.83
CA LEU A 56 -14.52 7.07 -5.82
C LEU A 56 -14.02 7.72 -4.53
N ALA A 57 -14.63 8.83 -4.10
CA ALA A 57 -14.26 9.46 -2.84
C ALA A 57 -14.50 8.53 -1.65
N VAL A 58 -15.68 7.88 -1.58
CA VAL A 58 -16.05 6.98 -0.48
C VAL A 58 -14.99 5.90 -0.25
N VAL A 59 -14.49 5.27 -1.32
CA VAL A 59 -13.47 4.21 -1.23
C VAL A 59 -12.03 4.70 -1.25
N GLY A 60 -11.80 6.01 -1.24
CA GLY A 60 -10.46 6.60 -1.27
C GLY A 60 -9.72 6.39 -2.60
N MET A 61 -10.44 6.39 -3.72
CA MET A 61 -9.91 6.19 -5.07
C MET A 61 -10.02 7.47 -5.92
N LYS A 62 -9.29 7.50 -7.03
CA LYS A 62 -9.33 8.52 -8.07
C LYS A 62 -9.67 7.91 -9.42
N ASP A 63 -10.31 8.71 -10.25
CA ASP A 63 -10.62 8.35 -11.62
C ASP A 63 -9.33 8.28 -12.45
N GLY A 64 -9.18 7.21 -13.23
CA GLY A 64 -7.99 6.99 -14.03
C GLY A 64 -8.06 7.71 -15.39
N PRO A 65 -6.91 7.92 -16.05
CA PRO A 65 -6.82 8.66 -17.30
C PRO A 65 -7.31 7.87 -18.52
N ALA A 66 -7.70 6.58 -18.35
CA ALA A 66 -8.29 5.80 -19.43
C ALA A 66 -9.33 6.65 -20.16
N SER A 67 -9.10 6.90 -21.45
CA SER A 67 -9.79 7.95 -22.20
C SER A 67 -11.28 7.92 -21.94
N TYR A 68 -11.82 9.04 -21.43
CA TYR A 68 -13.24 9.24 -21.10
C TYR A 68 -14.22 8.84 -22.22
N SER A 69 -13.74 8.66 -23.46
CA SER A 69 -14.53 8.31 -24.63
C SER A 69 -14.80 6.82 -24.84
N MET A 70 -14.01 5.88 -24.30
CA MET A 70 -14.09 4.48 -24.72
C MET A 70 -14.86 3.53 -23.78
N ARG A 71 -15.16 3.93 -22.53
CA ARG A 71 -15.87 3.07 -21.57
C ARG A 71 -17.01 3.81 -20.89
N SER A 72 -18.19 3.20 -20.87
CA SER A 72 -19.40 3.77 -20.25
C SER A 72 -19.19 4.04 -18.75
N PRO A 73 -19.61 5.21 -18.22
CA PRO A 73 -19.63 5.49 -16.79
C PRO A 73 -20.32 4.41 -15.96
N LEU A 74 -21.33 3.74 -16.54
CA LEU A 74 -22.03 2.61 -15.93
C LEU A 74 -21.07 1.46 -15.60
N LEU A 75 -20.22 1.07 -16.55
CA LEU A 75 -19.27 -0.03 -16.36
C LEU A 75 -18.25 0.31 -15.28
N ARG A 76 -17.72 1.54 -15.29
CA ARG A 76 -16.78 2.01 -14.25
C ARG A 76 -17.42 1.98 -12.86
N LEU A 77 -18.67 2.44 -12.76
CA LEU A 77 -19.44 2.38 -11.51
C LEU A 77 -19.69 0.94 -11.07
N GLN A 78 -20.03 0.02 -11.99
CA GLN A 78 -20.22 -1.40 -11.67
C GLN A 78 -18.95 -2.05 -11.12
N LEU A 79 -17.81 -1.83 -11.78
CA LEU A 79 -16.49 -2.31 -11.33
C LEU A 79 -16.13 -1.76 -9.96
N LEU A 80 -16.29 -0.44 -9.76
CA LEU A 80 -16.02 0.20 -8.48
C LEU A 80 -16.94 -0.31 -7.37
N THR A 81 -18.22 -0.55 -7.69
CA THR A 81 -19.20 -1.07 -6.72
C THR A 81 -18.89 -2.52 -6.33
N ALA A 82 -18.51 -3.36 -7.31
CA ALA A 82 -18.03 -4.72 -7.05
C ALA A 82 -16.80 -4.66 -6.14
N TYR A 83 -15.80 -3.85 -6.50
CA TYR A 83 -14.60 -3.65 -5.69
C TYR A 83 -14.91 -3.19 -4.26
N LYS A 84 -15.76 -2.16 -4.10
CA LYS A 84 -16.23 -1.61 -2.81
C LYS A 84 -16.89 -2.68 -1.94
N LYS A 85 -17.62 -3.62 -2.54
CA LYS A 85 -18.32 -4.70 -1.84
C LYS A 85 -17.40 -5.85 -1.49
N ASP A 86 -16.55 -6.23 -2.44
CA ASP A 86 -15.80 -7.49 -2.44
C ASP A 86 -14.54 -7.39 -1.58
N TRP A 87 -13.78 -6.29 -1.73
CA TRP A 87 -12.51 -6.10 -1.02
C TRP A 87 -12.65 -6.10 0.50
N PRO A 88 -13.54 -5.28 1.11
CA PRO A 88 -13.66 -5.24 2.57
C PRO A 88 -14.20 -6.55 3.15
N ARG A 89 -15.02 -7.28 2.39
CA ARG A 89 -15.55 -8.60 2.80
C ARG A 89 -14.58 -9.74 2.52
N LEU A 90 -13.40 -9.42 1.99
CA LEU A 90 -12.41 -10.38 1.54
C LEU A 90 -13.01 -11.39 0.54
N MET A 91 -14.04 -11.04 -0.23
CA MET A 91 -14.63 -11.90 -1.27
C MET A 91 -13.88 -11.69 -2.59
N TRP A 92 -13.17 -12.69 -3.09
CA TRP A 92 -12.54 -12.64 -4.40
C TRP A 92 -13.44 -13.27 -5.46
N ASN A 93 -13.33 -12.76 -6.68
CA ASN A 93 -14.11 -13.22 -7.83
C ASN A 93 -13.32 -14.21 -8.69
N ASP A 94 -11.99 -14.20 -8.56
CA ASP A 94 -11.10 -15.10 -9.28
C ASP A 94 -9.95 -15.55 -8.37
N GLU A 95 -9.52 -16.80 -8.55
CA GLU A 95 -8.40 -17.43 -7.83
C GLU A 95 -7.47 -18.08 -8.85
N LEU A 96 -6.28 -17.50 -9.02
CA LEU A 96 -5.23 -18.02 -9.89
C LEU A 96 -4.17 -18.75 -9.06
N LYS A 97 -3.90 -20.02 -9.39
CA LYS A 97 -2.89 -20.84 -8.72
C LYS A 97 -1.59 -20.87 -9.54
N VAL A 98 -0.49 -20.47 -8.92
CA VAL A 98 0.85 -20.46 -9.50
C VAL A 98 1.73 -21.46 -8.74
N ARG A 99 2.55 -22.21 -9.48
CA ARG A 99 3.56 -23.12 -8.92
C ARG A 99 4.93 -22.52 -9.14
N VAL A 100 5.58 -22.11 -8.06
CA VAL A 100 6.92 -21.53 -8.10
C VAL A 100 7.95 -22.66 -7.97
N PRO A 101 8.99 -22.69 -8.82
CA PRO A 101 10.05 -23.70 -8.72
C PRO A 101 10.69 -23.74 -7.32
N PRO A 102 11.08 -24.93 -6.82
CA PRO A 102 11.56 -25.10 -5.45
C PRO A 102 12.99 -24.54 -5.27
N ASP A 103 13.73 -24.40 -6.36
CA ASP A 103 15.05 -23.76 -6.44
C ASP A 103 14.97 -22.23 -6.48
N SER A 104 13.76 -21.65 -6.40
CA SER A 104 13.57 -20.21 -6.31
C SER A 104 14.13 -19.69 -4.99
N THR A 105 15.12 -18.81 -5.08
CA THR A 105 15.81 -18.22 -3.93
C THR A 105 15.01 -17.10 -3.27
N GLN A 106 14.23 -16.36 -4.07
CA GLN A 106 13.35 -15.29 -3.60
C GLN A 106 11.97 -15.40 -4.27
N LEU A 107 10.95 -14.98 -3.54
CA LEU A 107 9.57 -14.85 -4.01
C LEU A 107 8.93 -13.65 -3.33
N ASN A 108 8.58 -12.60 -4.09
CA ASN A 108 8.01 -11.37 -3.54
C ASN A 108 7.21 -10.61 -4.61
N LEU A 109 6.63 -9.47 -4.25
CA LEU A 109 5.99 -8.55 -5.17
C LEU A 109 6.90 -7.36 -5.52
N ALA A 110 6.84 -6.95 -6.77
CA ALA A 110 7.38 -5.69 -7.24
C ALA A 110 6.32 -4.96 -8.07
N SER A 111 5.76 -3.87 -7.53
CA SER A 111 4.59 -3.19 -8.11
C SER A 111 3.40 -4.16 -8.25
N HIS A 112 3.00 -4.49 -9.48
CA HIS A 112 1.91 -5.38 -9.82
C HIS A 112 2.41 -6.70 -10.42
N PHE A 113 3.70 -7.03 -10.23
CA PHE A 113 4.27 -8.31 -10.62
C PHE A 113 4.57 -9.16 -9.37
N LEU A 114 4.18 -10.43 -9.43
CA LEU A 114 4.80 -11.47 -8.61
C LEU A 114 6.13 -11.84 -9.27
N TYR A 115 7.23 -11.71 -8.54
CA TYR A 115 8.53 -12.13 -9.05
C TYR A 115 9.10 -13.27 -8.22
N TYR A 116 9.84 -14.14 -8.89
CA TYR A 116 10.70 -15.12 -8.25
C TYR A 116 12.02 -15.26 -9.00
N THR A 117 13.07 -15.60 -8.27
CA THR A 117 14.44 -15.66 -8.79
C THR A 117 14.97 -17.07 -8.70
N GLY A 118 15.41 -17.62 -9.82
CA GLY A 118 16.25 -18.82 -9.85
C GLY A 118 17.74 -18.45 -9.77
N ASN A 119 18.62 -19.44 -9.86
CA ASN A 119 20.07 -19.22 -9.86
C ASN A 119 20.55 -18.34 -11.04
N GLN A 120 19.84 -18.40 -12.18
CA GLN A 120 20.19 -17.68 -13.41
C GLN A 120 18.99 -17.04 -14.10
N SER A 121 17.83 -16.97 -13.44
CA SER A 121 16.62 -16.37 -14.00
C SER A 121 15.93 -15.44 -13.03
N LEU A 122 15.29 -14.43 -13.59
CA LEU A 122 14.30 -13.60 -12.93
C LEU A 122 13.00 -13.73 -13.74
N ASP A 123 11.98 -14.27 -13.10
CA ASP A 123 10.66 -14.46 -13.68
C ASP A 123 9.70 -13.46 -13.02
N LEU A 124 8.96 -12.69 -13.83
CA LEU A 124 7.91 -11.76 -13.39
C LEU A 124 6.57 -12.15 -14.00
N VAL A 125 5.56 -12.30 -13.16
CA VAL A 125 4.18 -12.65 -13.52
C VAL A 125 3.30 -11.46 -13.17
N GLU A 126 2.73 -10.81 -14.17
CA GLU A 126 1.81 -9.69 -13.97
C GLU A 126 0.52 -10.18 -13.28
N LEU A 127 0.13 -9.48 -12.22
CA LEU A 127 -1.08 -9.77 -11.47
C LEU A 127 -2.32 -9.19 -12.20
N PRO A 128 -3.45 -9.92 -12.21
CA PRO A 128 -4.68 -9.44 -12.83
C PRO A 128 -5.26 -8.26 -12.06
N SER A 129 -5.80 -7.26 -12.77
CA SER A 129 -6.37 -6.06 -12.14
C SER A 129 -7.64 -5.60 -12.85
N CYS A 130 -8.74 -5.50 -12.10
CA CYS A 130 -10.01 -4.94 -12.58
C CYS A 130 -9.97 -3.41 -12.79
N ARG A 131 -8.92 -2.77 -12.27
CA ARG A 131 -8.65 -1.34 -12.41
C ARG A 131 -7.91 -1.00 -13.70
N THR A 132 -7.47 -2.00 -14.44
CA THR A 132 -6.90 -1.79 -15.77
C THR A 132 -7.96 -2.00 -16.84
N SER A 133 -7.80 -1.39 -18.00
CA SER A 133 -8.62 -1.67 -19.17
C SER A 133 -8.30 -3.02 -19.84
N ARG A 134 -7.59 -3.93 -19.16
CA ARG A 134 -7.09 -5.21 -19.70
C ARG A 134 -7.69 -6.41 -18.95
N PRO A 135 -8.20 -7.44 -19.64
CA PRO A 135 -8.64 -8.68 -19.01
C PRO A 135 -7.45 -9.53 -18.51
N PRO A 136 -7.66 -10.46 -17.56
CA PRO A 136 -6.62 -11.35 -17.05
C PRO A 136 -5.87 -12.17 -18.11
N SER A 137 -6.52 -12.50 -19.24
CA SER A 137 -5.87 -13.23 -20.35
C SER A 137 -4.78 -12.43 -21.07
N GLN A 138 -4.64 -11.14 -20.77
CA GLN A 138 -3.64 -10.24 -21.34
C GLN A 138 -2.54 -9.85 -20.34
N THR A 139 -2.41 -10.56 -19.21
CA THR A 139 -1.31 -10.33 -18.27
C THR A 139 0.04 -10.74 -18.88
N HIS A 140 1.07 -9.94 -18.63
CA HIS A 140 2.43 -10.18 -19.10
C HIS A 140 3.17 -11.18 -18.21
N HIS A 141 3.90 -12.09 -18.84
CA HIS A 141 4.84 -12.99 -18.19
C HIS A 141 6.22 -12.72 -18.79
N LEU A 142 7.14 -12.20 -17.97
CA LEU A 142 8.47 -11.78 -18.40
C LEU A 142 9.50 -12.70 -17.76
N LYS A 143 10.49 -13.14 -18.54
CA LYS A 143 11.59 -13.97 -18.06
C LYS A 143 12.92 -13.42 -18.54
N TYR A 144 13.81 -13.16 -17.61
CA TYR A 144 15.15 -12.61 -17.87
C TYR A 144 16.22 -13.59 -17.43
N ILE A 145 17.23 -13.77 -18.27
CA ILE A 145 18.46 -14.49 -17.90
C ILE A 145 19.37 -13.49 -17.21
N THR A 146 19.63 -13.69 -15.91
CA THR A 146 20.44 -12.78 -15.10
C THR A 146 21.19 -13.56 -14.05
N SER A 147 22.38 -13.07 -13.66
CA SER A 147 23.04 -13.49 -12.42
C SER A 147 22.12 -13.34 -11.20
N HIS A 148 22.49 -14.00 -10.11
CA HIS A 148 21.85 -13.94 -8.80
C HIS A 148 21.28 -12.56 -8.46
N VAL A 149 20.05 -12.55 -7.93
CA VAL A 149 19.28 -11.36 -7.57
C VAL A 149 18.75 -11.52 -6.15
N ASP A 150 19.10 -10.58 -5.29
CA ASP A 150 18.66 -10.55 -3.89
C ASP A 150 17.35 -9.78 -3.70
N CYS A 151 17.08 -8.78 -4.54
CA CYS A 151 15.85 -7.99 -4.49
C CYS A 151 15.53 -7.39 -5.87
N VAL A 152 14.24 -7.19 -6.14
CA VAL A 152 13.72 -6.57 -7.35
C VAL A 152 12.76 -5.45 -6.97
N ALA A 153 12.91 -4.30 -7.62
CA ALA A 153 11.90 -3.26 -7.64
C ALA A 153 11.54 -2.90 -9.08
N VAL A 154 10.27 -2.63 -9.31
CA VAL A 154 9.72 -2.31 -10.64
C VAL A 154 8.95 -1.01 -10.54
N ASP A 155 9.23 -0.08 -11.44
CA ASP A 155 8.38 1.07 -11.73
C ASP A 155 7.91 0.97 -13.21
N PRO A 156 6.71 0.42 -13.45
CA PRO A 156 6.21 0.16 -14.80
C PRO A 156 6.01 1.43 -15.62
N LEU A 157 5.74 2.56 -14.96
CA LEU A 157 5.41 3.82 -15.64
C LEU A 157 6.63 4.49 -16.22
N GLN A 158 7.78 4.20 -15.64
CA GLN A 158 9.07 4.59 -16.18
C GLN A 158 9.68 3.48 -17.05
N SER A 159 9.00 2.33 -17.20
CA SER A 159 9.57 1.11 -17.77
C SER A 159 10.90 0.75 -17.10
N LEU A 160 10.96 0.86 -15.77
CA LEU A 160 12.16 0.66 -14.98
C LEU A 160 12.06 -0.64 -14.18
N ILE A 161 13.11 -1.45 -14.25
CA ILE A 161 13.36 -2.55 -13.31
C ILE A 161 14.75 -2.37 -12.70
N VAL A 162 14.82 -2.45 -11.38
CA VAL A 162 16.06 -2.42 -10.62
C VAL A 162 16.22 -3.73 -9.89
N THR A 163 17.37 -4.38 -10.08
CA THR A 163 17.73 -5.59 -9.35
C THR A 163 18.98 -5.36 -8.53
N SER A 164 19.02 -5.88 -7.30
CA SER A 164 20.23 -5.87 -6.47
C SER A 164 20.89 -7.23 -6.45
N SER A 165 22.21 -7.22 -6.38
CA SER A 165 23.05 -8.39 -6.11
C SER A 165 24.14 -8.00 -5.12
N LEU A 166 24.36 -8.85 -4.13
CA LEU A 166 25.42 -8.71 -3.13
C LEU A 166 26.62 -9.56 -3.53
N ILE A 167 27.79 -8.93 -3.57
CA ILE A 167 29.04 -9.57 -3.99
C ILE A 167 30.04 -9.47 -2.85
N GLY A 168 30.54 -10.61 -2.38
CA GLY A 168 31.65 -10.64 -1.43
C GLY A 168 32.94 -10.18 -2.09
N ALA A 169 33.60 -9.17 -1.53
CA ALA A 169 34.92 -8.73 -1.94
C ALA A 169 36.01 -9.55 -1.21
N THR A 170 37.22 -9.59 -1.79
CA THR A 170 38.36 -10.37 -1.27
C THR A 170 38.84 -9.93 0.11
N ASN A 171 38.52 -8.69 0.51
CA ASN A 171 38.81 -8.14 1.83
C ASN A 171 37.69 -8.40 2.86
N GLY A 172 36.68 -9.21 2.53
CA GLY A 172 35.52 -9.50 3.37
C GLY A 172 34.45 -8.41 3.37
N GLN A 173 34.61 -7.33 2.60
CA GLN A 173 33.54 -6.32 2.44
C GLN A 173 32.45 -6.84 1.52
N ILE A 174 31.23 -6.33 1.68
CA ILE A 174 30.13 -6.60 0.77
C ILE A 174 29.97 -5.43 -0.19
N VAL A 175 29.95 -5.73 -1.48
CA VAL A 175 29.65 -4.79 -2.56
C VAL A 175 28.20 -4.97 -2.96
N LEU A 176 27.43 -3.88 -2.87
CA LEU A 176 26.09 -3.81 -3.44
C LEU A 176 26.22 -3.44 -4.93
N ARG A 177 25.74 -4.31 -5.81
CA ARG A 177 25.59 -4.04 -7.23
C ARG A 177 24.11 -3.91 -7.57
N LEU A 178 23.73 -2.78 -8.15
CA LEU A 178 22.39 -2.51 -8.66
C LEU A 178 22.41 -2.54 -10.19
N LYS A 179 21.55 -3.34 -10.82
CA LYS A 179 21.30 -3.28 -12.25
C LYS A 179 20.09 -2.39 -12.51
N ILE A 180 20.24 -1.38 -13.36
CA ILE A 180 19.20 -0.39 -13.65
C ILE A 180 18.82 -0.55 -15.12
N ARG A 181 17.71 -1.27 -15.34
CA ARG A 181 17.34 -1.81 -16.64
C ARG A 181 15.95 -1.36 -17.08
N ASP A 182 15.71 -1.46 -18.37
CA ASP A 182 14.37 -1.32 -18.94
C ASP A 182 13.52 -2.55 -18.58
N LEU A 183 12.30 -2.33 -18.10
CA LEU A 183 11.41 -3.38 -17.61
C LEU A 183 11.07 -4.40 -18.70
N TRP A 184 10.97 -4.00 -19.96
CA TRP A 184 10.43 -4.86 -21.02
C TRP A 184 11.54 -5.62 -21.74
N THR A 185 12.67 -4.94 -21.97
CA THR A 185 13.81 -5.46 -22.73
C THR A 185 14.95 -5.97 -21.85
N PHE A 186 15.01 -5.55 -20.58
CA PHE A 186 16.12 -5.81 -19.65
C PHE A 186 17.48 -5.24 -20.08
N ASP A 187 17.49 -4.40 -21.10
CA ASP A 187 18.65 -3.62 -21.53
C ASP A 187 18.91 -2.46 -20.56
N LYS A 188 20.04 -1.76 -20.74
CA LYS A 188 20.32 -0.53 -19.97
C LYS A 188 19.14 0.43 -20.10
N HIS A 189 18.59 0.87 -18.96
CA HIS A 189 17.53 1.86 -18.98
C HIS A 189 18.00 3.16 -19.65
N ALA A 190 17.21 3.72 -20.58
CA ALA A 190 17.63 4.86 -21.40
C ALA A 190 18.02 6.11 -20.59
N LYS A 191 17.36 6.32 -19.44
CA LYS A 191 17.62 7.46 -18.54
C LYS A 191 18.72 7.22 -17.49
N ALA A 192 19.28 6.01 -17.43
CA ALA A 192 20.33 5.68 -16.46
C ALA A 192 21.72 5.99 -17.07
N PRO A 193 22.67 6.55 -16.29
CA PRO A 193 24.03 6.82 -16.77
C PRO A 193 24.76 5.53 -17.20
N SER A 194 24.54 4.45 -16.45
CA SER A 194 25.10 3.12 -16.70
C SER A 194 24.07 2.04 -16.39
N ALA A 195 24.30 0.84 -16.93
CA ALA A 195 23.45 -0.33 -16.69
C ALA A 195 23.61 -0.89 -15.28
N ASN A 196 24.73 -0.58 -14.62
CA ASN A 196 25.04 -1.02 -13.28
C ASN A 196 25.57 0.16 -12.44
N TYR A 197 25.24 0.13 -11.15
CA TYR A 197 25.83 0.97 -10.10
C TYR A 197 26.41 0.05 -9.02
N GLU A 198 27.61 0.34 -8.53
CA GLU A 198 28.28 -0.46 -7.51
C GLU A 198 28.76 0.43 -6.36
N CYS A 199 28.54 -0.01 -5.13
CA CYS A 199 29.07 0.65 -3.95
C CYS A 199 29.42 -0.36 -2.85
N SER A 200 30.54 -0.13 -2.15
CA SER A 200 30.90 -0.91 -0.95
C SER A 200 30.06 -0.46 0.23
N THR A 201 29.62 -1.42 1.06
CA THR A 201 28.92 -1.12 2.32
C THR A 201 29.89 -0.75 3.45
N HIS A 202 31.20 -0.99 3.26
CA HIS A 202 32.25 -0.89 4.30
C HIS A 202 31.98 -1.74 5.56
N ILE A 203 31.00 -2.64 5.53
CA ILE A 203 30.60 -3.51 6.62
C ILE A 203 30.83 -4.96 6.20
N ALA A 204 31.57 -5.71 7.02
CA ALA A 204 31.89 -7.12 6.78
C ALA A 204 30.81 -8.08 7.31
N GLN A 205 29.81 -7.58 8.03
CA GLN A 205 28.71 -8.41 8.53
C GLN A 205 27.84 -8.92 7.37
N PRO A 206 27.37 -10.18 7.41
CA PRO A 206 26.44 -10.70 6.41
C PRO A 206 25.14 -9.91 6.36
N ILE A 207 24.54 -9.82 5.17
CA ILE A 207 23.25 -9.17 4.97
C ILE A 207 22.16 -10.25 5.02
N SER A 208 21.16 -10.03 5.88
CA SER A 208 20.00 -10.89 6.05
C SER A 208 18.89 -10.58 5.04
N ASN A 209 18.74 -9.31 4.65
CA ASN A 209 17.71 -8.89 3.73
C ASN A 209 18.08 -7.63 2.94
N VAL A 210 17.57 -7.54 1.72
CA VAL A 210 17.72 -6.37 0.84
C VAL A 210 16.35 -5.95 0.35
N TYR A 211 16.15 -4.64 0.31
CA TYR A 211 14.89 -4.06 -0.09
C TYR A 211 15.10 -2.82 -0.93
N ILE A 212 14.30 -2.66 -1.98
CA ILE A 212 14.39 -1.50 -2.87
C ILE A 212 13.01 -0.83 -2.93
N ALA A 213 12.98 0.49 -2.75
CA ALA A 213 11.79 1.32 -2.94
C ALA A 213 12.11 2.44 -3.94
N ILE A 214 11.21 2.65 -4.91
CA ILE A 214 11.37 3.64 -5.98
C ILE A 214 10.23 4.67 -5.86
N ALA A 215 10.58 5.96 -5.92
CA ALA A 215 9.63 7.06 -6.02
C ALA A 215 10.14 8.10 -7.02
N GLY A 216 9.61 8.07 -8.24
CA GLY A 216 10.06 8.96 -9.32
C GLY A 216 11.53 8.73 -9.67
N THR A 217 12.37 9.74 -9.51
CA THR A 217 13.84 9.64 -9.74
C THR A 217 14.61 9.19 -8.51
N ARG A 218 13.96 9.12 -7.34
CA ARG A 218 14.59 8.71 -6.08
C ARG A 218 14.38 7.22 -5.86
N MET A 219 15.40 6.60 -5.26
CA MET A 219 15.36 5.22 -4.85
C MET A 219 16.05 5.09 -3.50
N VAL A 220 15.55 4.19 -2.67
CA VAL A 220 16.20 3.77 -1.44
C VAL A 220 16.47 2.28 -1.52
N VAL A 221 17.70 1.88 -1.20
CA VAL A 221 18.08 0.49 -0.96
C VAL A 221 18.35 0.30 0.52
N THR A 222 17.54 -0.52 1.18
CA THR A 222 17.72 -0.88 2.60
C THR A 222 18.43 -2.22 2.70
N LEU A 223 19.49 -2.26 3.49
CA LEU A 223 20.29 -3.44 3.81
C LEU A 223 20.13 -3.75 5.30
N ASP A 224 19.53 -4.89 5.62
CA ASP A 224 19.41 -5.39 6.99
C ASP A 224 20.53 -6.40 7.25
N PHE A 225 21.47 -6.06 8.12
CA PHE A 225 22.59 -6.91 8.48
C PHE A 225 22.22 -7.90 9.59
N VAL A 226 22.86 -9.07 9.56
CA VAL A 226 22.79 -10.03 10.66
C VAL A 226 23.34 -9.35 11.92
N GLY A 227 22.52 -9.30 12.98
CA GLY A 227 22.82 -8.55 14.21
C GLY A 227 21.97 -7.29 14.40
N GLY A 228 21.08 -6.97 13.44
CA GLY A 228 20.06 -5.93 13.60
C GLY A 228 20.51 -4.51 13.23
N LEU A 229 21.72 -4.37 12.67
CA LEU A 229 22.14 -3.12 12.03
C LEU A 229 21.41 -2.95 10.70
N THR A 230 20.92 -1.75 10.43
CA THR A 230 20.30 -1.39 9.15
C THR A 230 21.11 -0.25 8.51
N ARG A 231 21.29 -0.30 7.19
CA ARG A 231 21.80 0.83 6.41
C ARG A 231 20.87 1.13 5.24
N HIS A 232 20.76 2.40 4.89
CA HIS A 232 19.96 2.83 3.76
C HIS A 232 20.81 3.61 2.78
N LEU A 233 20.86 3.16 1.52
CA LEU A 233 21.41 3.93 0.41
C LEU A 233 20.29 4.73 -0.23
N LEU A 234 20.26 6.03 0.01
CA LEU A 234 19.39 6.95 -0.72
C LEU A 234 20.12 7.38 -1.99
N MET A 235 19.48 7.27 -3.16
CA MET A 235 20.08 7.67 -4.41
C MET A 235 19.09 8.25 -5.44
N ASP A 236 19.63 9.07 -6.33
CA ASP A 236 19.01 9.40 -7.61
C ASP A 236 19.50 8.38 -8.67
N TRP A 237 18.61 7.53 -9.16
CA TRP A 237 18.99 6.49 -10.10
C TRP A 237 19.31 7.03 -11.52
N ARG A 238 18.93 8.28 -11.84
CA ARG A 238 19.25 8.92 -13.12
C ARG A 238 20.61 9.63 -13.12
N THR A 239 21.11 10.01 -11.94
CA THR A 239 22.39 10.73 -11.83
C THR A 239 23.45 9.97 -11.04
N PHE A 240 23.06 8.90 -10.35
CA PHE A 240 23.87 8.11 -9.41
C PHE A 240 24.44 8.92 -8.24
N GLN A 241 23.87 10.10 -7.97
CA GLN A 241 24.14 10.79 -6.70
C GLN A 241 23.52 9.96 -5.58
N ALA A 242 24.34 9.55 -4.62
CA ALA A 242 23.94 8.63 -3.57
C ALA A 242 24.58 9.00 -2.24
N MET A 243 23.91 8.66 -1.15
CA MET A 243 24.41 8.82 0.22
C MET A 243 23.88 7.71 1.13
N TRP A 244 24.65 7.38 2.15
CA TRP A 244 24.23 6.45 3.20
C TRP A 244 23.50 7.20 4.32
N LEU A 245 22.38 6.65 4.78
CA LEU A 245 21.65 7.10 5.96
C LEU A 245 21.77 6.06 7.08
N GLU A 246 21.87 6.55 8.31
CA GLU A 246 22.00 5.75 9.55
C GLU A 246 20.69 5.74 10.35
N GLU A 247 19.56 5.72 9.65
CA GLU A 247 18.25 5.59 10.25
C GLU A 247 17.96 4.14 10.65
N GLN A 248 17.03 3.94 11.58
CA GLN A 248 16.56 2.60 11.92
C GLN A 248 15.68 2.01 10.81
N ASP A 249 14.86 2.87 10.18
CA ASP A 249 14.13 2.56 8.96
C ASP A 249 13.80 3.84 8.19
N VAL A 250 13.46 3.71 6.91
CA VAL A 250 13.06 4.85 6.07
C VAL A 250 11.94 4.47 5.11
N VAL A 251 11.16 5.47 4.69
CA VAL A 251 10.15 5.35 3.64
C VAL A 251 10.15 6.58 2.74
N LEU A 252 10.09 6.37 1.44
CA LEU A 252 9.88 7.44 0.46
C LEU A 252 8.40 7.83 0.45
N LEU A 253 8.09 9.07 0.80
CA LEU A 253 6.73 9.61 0.67
C LEU A 253 6.47 9.99 -0.78
N ASN A 254 7.48 10.59 -1.42
CA ASN A 254 7.52 10.96 -2.82
C ASN A 254 8.98 11.19 -3.26
N SER A 255 9.22 11.73 -4.46
CA SER A 255 10.55 12.01 -5.00
C SER A 255 11.25 13.22 -4.37
N HIS A 256 10.54 13.97 -3.53
CA HIS A 256 11.04 15.16 -2.84
C HIS A 256 11.21 14.94 -1.33
N TYR A 257 10.52 13.96 -0.76
CA TYR A 257 10.41 13.76 0.68
C TYR A 257 10.60 12.30 1.09
N LEU A 258 11.45 12.13 2.11
CA LEU A 258 11.72 10.85 2.76
C LEU A 258 11.44 11.00 4.26
N LEU A 259 10.80 10.00 4.85
CA LEU A 259 10.60 9.91 6.28
C LEU A 259 11.55 8.86 6.85
N GLY A 260 12.41 9.26 7.79
CA GLY A 260 13.29 8.38 8.53
C GLY A 260 12.84 8.23 9.97
N VAL A 261 13.12 7.09 10.59
CA VAL A 261 12.96 6.91 12.03
C VAL A 261 14.31 6.74 12.70
N ARG A 262 14.60 7.62 13.67
CA ARG A 262 15.87 7.63 14.40
C ARG A 262 15.66 7.45 15.89
N LYS A 263 16.68 6.90 16.55
CA LYS A 263 16.85 6.99 18.00
C LYS A 263 17.90 8.03 18.34
N VAL A 264 17.55 8.97 19.20
CA VAL A 264 18.44 10.01 19.70
C VAL A 264 18.46 9.90 21.23
N GLY A 265 19.54 9.33 21.78
CA GLY A 265 19.64 9.06 23.21
C GLY A 265 18.51 8.15 23.70
N SER A 266 17.65 8.67 24.59
CA SER A 266 16.55 7.94 25.21
C SER A 266 15.19 8.15 24.53
N HIS A 267 15.13 8.82 23.38
CA HIS A 267 13.87 9.05 22.65
C HIS A 267 13.98 8.62 21.20
N SER A 268 12.83 8.35 20.60
CA SER A 268 12.68 8.02 19.18
C SER A 268 11.90 9.14 18.50
N ALA A 269 12.25 9.48 17.27
CA ALA A 269 11.57 10.52 16.50
C ALA A 269 11.52 10.15 15.02
N LEU A 270 10.53 10.71 14.31
CA LEU A 270 10.45 10.67 12.86
C LEU A 270 11.06 11.96 12.29
N TYR A 271 11.91 11.83 11.28
CA TYR A 271 12.54 12.94 10.60
C TYR A 271 12.03 13.02 9.16
N LEU A 272 11.45 14.16 8.81
CA LEU A 272 11.06 14.47 7.44
C LEU A 272 12.25 15.14 6.74
N TYR A 273 12.84 14.41 5.80
CA TYR A 273 13.94 14.84 4.96
C TYR A 273 13.42 15.40 3.64
N ASN A 274 13.92 16.58 3.26
CA ASN A 274 13.84 17.07 1.90
C ASN A 274 15.01 16.51 1.09
N VAL A 275 14.67 15.70 0.09
CA VAL A 275 15.59 14.98 -0.80
C VAL A 275 15.45 15.47 -2.25
N SER A 276 14.87 16.66 -2.45
CA SER A 276 14.72 17.28 -3.77
C SER A 276 16.08 17.47 -4.46
N ASP A 277 17.10 17.88 -3.70
CA ASP A 277 18.50 17.89 -4.14
C ASP A 277 19.32 16.91 -3.28
N MET A 278 19.86 15.87 -3.92
CA MET A 278 20.69 14.85 -3.28
C MET A 278 22.01 15.40 -2.72
N ARG A 279 22.43 16.59 -3.15
CA ARG A 279 23.65 17.26 -2.66
C ARG A 279 23.40 17.98 -1.34
N THR A 280 22.16 18.36 -1.07
CA THR A 280 21.77 19.18 0.09
C THR A 280 20.55 18.57 0.79
N VAL A 281 20.64 17.29 1.15
CA VAL A 281 19.59 16.64 1.94
C VAL A 281 19.48 17.30 3.31
N ALA A 282 18.29 17.80 3.64
CA ALA A 282 18.04 18.57 4.84
C ALA A 282 16.85 18.02 5.63
N ILE A 283 16.93 18.10 6.96
CA ILE A 283 15.81 17.78 7.85
C ILE A 283 14.88 18.99 7.90
N GLU A 284 13.67 18.86 7.35
CA GLU A 284 12.63 19.88 7.45
C GLU A 284 11.92 19.84 8.81
N ARG A 285 11.60 18.64 9.30
CA ARG A 285 10.85 18.46 10.55
C ARG A 285 11.25 17.22 11.33
N GLU A 286 11.00 17.29 12.62
CA GLU A 286 11.15 16.22 13.58
C GLU A 286 9.83 16.03 14.35
N TYR A 287 9.35 14.79 14.44
CA TYR A 287 8.13 14.42 15.13
C TYR A 287 8.46 13.45 16.25
N GLU A 288 8.24 13.86 17.49
CA GLU A 288 8.49 12.99 18.64
C GLU A 288 7.53 11.79 18.62
N LEU A 289 8.07 10.60 18.85
CA LEU A 289 7.26 9.38 19.01
C LEU A 289 6.89 9.16 20.49
N PRO A 290 5.91 8.29 20.78
CA PRO A 290 5.57 7.90 22.14
C PRO A 290 6.79 7.50 22.96
N PRO A 291 6.97 8.03 24.19
CA PRO A 291 8.13 7.70 25.04
C PRO A 291 8.28 6.20 25.31
N ILE A 292 7.15 5.47 25.37
CA ILE A 292 7.13 4.01 25.56
C ILE A 292 7.84 3.23 24.43
N TRP A 293 8.11 3.86 23.29
CA TRP A 293 8.77 3.23 22.13
C TRP A 293 10.27 3.52 22.03
N ALA A 294 10.85 4.23 23.01
CA ALA A 294 12.29 4.50 23.04
C ALA A 294 13.16 3.25 22.87
N LYS A 295 12.71 2.12 23.44
CA LYS A 295 13.39 0.82 23.37
C LYS A 295 12.88 -0.10 22.26
N SER A 296 11.85 0.29 21.51
CA SER A 296 11.27 -0.57 20.48
C SER A 296 12.13 -0.62 19.21
N ALA A 297 12.03 -1.72 18.47
CA ALA A 297 12.43 -1.78 17.07
C ALA A 297 11.32 -1.15 16.22
N LEU A 298 11.63 -0.06 15.52
CA LEU A 298 10.69 0.70 14.72
C LEU A 298 10.87 0.35 13.24
N ARG A 299 9.79 -0.01 12.54
CA ARG A 299 9.82 -0.34 11.10
C ARG A 299 8.57 0.18 10.39
N PHE A 300 8.73 0.76 9.21
CA PHE A 300 7.61 1.19 8.38
C PHE A 300 6.99 -0.01 7.65
N GLY A 301 5.65 -0.08 7.68
CA GLY A 301 4.89 -0.90 6.74
C GLY A 301 4.88 -0.21 5.38
N ARG A 302 5.41 -0.88 4.35
CA ARG A 302 5.50 -0.29 3.01
C ARG A 302 4.13 -0.26 2.36
N ASN A 303 3.77 0.92 1.87
CA ASN A 303 2.52 1.12 1.16
C ASN A 303 2.72 0.93 -0.34
N ASN A 304 2.26 -0.22 -0.84
CA ASN A 304 2.46 -0.67 -2.21
C ASN A 304 1.58 0.03 -3.26
N ALA A 305 0.68 0.93 -2.84
CA ALA A 305 -0.10 1.71 -3.80
C ALA A 305 0.79 2.76 -4.52
N PRO A 306 0.30 3.40 -5.59
CA PRO A 306 1.00 4.53 -6.22
C PRO A 306 1.11 5.77 -5.30
N THR A 307 2.23 6.49 -5.35
CA THR A 307 2.42 7.80 -4.68
C THR A 307 1.98 8.96 -5.58
N SER A 308 2.04 10.20 -5.10
CA SER A 308 1.62 11.39 -5.88
C SER A 308 2.44 11.67 -7.13
N ASP A 309 3.68 11.18 -7.16
CA ASP A 309 4.67 11.52 -8.19
C ASP A 309 4.64 10.53 -9.35
N ILE A 310 3.96 9.42 -9.14
CA ILE A 310 3.77 8.37 -10.12
C ILE A 310 2.68 8.85 -11.07
N THR A 311 3.06 9.15 -12.32
CA THR A 311 2.11 9.48 -13.38
C THR A 311 1.15 8.31 -13.54
N THR A 312 -0.16 8.55 -13.47
CA THR A 312 -1.13 7.46 -13.53
C THR A 312 -1.02 6.68 -14.85
N PRO A 313 -1.13 5.34 -14.83
CA PRO A 313 -1.12 4.57 -16.06
C PRO A 313 -2.23 5.05 -16.99
N SER A 314 -1.92 5.31 -18.26
CA SER A 314 -2.90 5.73 -19.28
C SER A 314 -4.08 4.75 -19.44
N THR A 315 -3.91 3.51 -18.99
CA THR A 315 -4.88 2.41 -19.08
C THR A 315 -5.67 2.19 -17.79
N ALA A 316 -5.38 2.90 -16.70
CA ALA A 316 -6.09 2.74 -15.44
C ALA A 316 -7.51 3.33 -15.55
N LEU A 317 -8.51 2.55 -15.13
CA LEU A 317 -9.90 2.96 -14.96
C LEU A 317 -10.07 3.78 -13.67
N PHE A 318 -9.44 3.33 -12.58
CA PHE A 318 -9.34 4.05 -11.29
C PHE A 318 -8.13 3.54 -10.51
N TYR A 319 -7.69 4.28 -9.49
CA TYR A 319 -6.51 3.95 -8.67
C TYR A 319 -6.62 4.56 -7.27
N ALA A 320 -5.86 4.10 -6.26
CA ALA A 320 -5.95 4.71 -4.92
C ALA A 320 -5.57 6.18 -4.96
N ASP A 321 -6.34 7.00 -4.25
CA ASP A 321 -6.01 8.42 -4.11
C ASP A 321 -4.72 8.55 -3.28
N PRO A 322 -3.64 9.14 -3.83
CA PRO A 322 -2.42 9.38 -3.07
C PRO A 322 -2.64 10.22 -1.80
N ALA A 323 -3.71 11.02 -1.73
CA ALA A 323 -4.08 11.78 -0.54
C ALA A 323 -4.75 10.94 0.56
N ALA A 324 -5.28 9.76 0.23
CA ALA A 324 -5.92 8.84 1.18
C ALA A 324 -4.96 7.74 1.68
N ARG A 325 -3.72 7.72 1.19
CA ARG A 325 -2.69 6.76 1.60
C ARG A 325 -2.41 6.83 3.09
N VAL A 326 -2.20 5.67 3.68
CA VAL A 326 -1.84 5.51 5.08
C VAL A 326 -0.38 5.08 5.20
N LEU A 327 0.29 5.66 6.19
CA LEU A 327 1.57 5.23 6.71
C LEU A 327 1.31 4.30 7.90
N LEU A 328 1.97 3.15 7.92
CA LEU A 328 2.05 2.27 9.09
C LEU A 328 3.46 2.35 9.67
N LEU A 329 3.56 2.64 10.98
CA LEU A 329 4.79 2.43 11.74
C LEU A 329 4.54 1.34 12.77
N THR A 330 5.37 0.30 12.73
CA THR A 330 5.36 -0.79 13.71
C THR A 330 6.41 -0.53 14.78
N ALA A 331 6.04 -0.69 16.04
CA ALA A 331 6.92 -0.60 17.19
C ALA A 331 6.90 -1.94 17.94
N LYS A 332 7.92 -2.77 17.67
CA LYS A 332 8.09 -4.07 18.32
C LYS A 332 8.97 -3.90 19.55
N GLN A 333 8.47 -4.25 20.73
CA GLN A 333 9.32 -4.24 21.92
C GLN A 333 10.47 -5.24 21.76
N THR A 334 11.65 -4.92 22.28
CA THR A 334 12.82 -5.80 22.24
C THR A 334 13.25 -6.19 23.66
N GLY A 335 13.56 -7.47 23.88
CA GLY A 335 14.02 -7.98 25.17
C GLY A 335 13.35 -9.31 25.56
N PRO A 336 13.78 -9.95 26.66
CA PRO A 336 13.32 -11.29 27.06
C PRO A 336 11.83 -11.35 27.44
N ASN A 337 11.24 -10.22 27.85
CA ASN A 337 9.81 -10.12 28.22
C ASN A 337 8.99 -9.34 27.18
N ALA A 338 9.53 -9.15 25.97
CA ALA A 338 8.88 -8.34 24.96
C ALA A 338 7.80 -9.13 24.22
N ASN A 339 6.54 -8.90 24.61
CA ASN A 339 5.37 -9.50 23.94
C ASN A 339 4.54 -8.45 23.16
N GLY A 340 4.74 -7.16 23.43
CA GLY A 340 3.96 -6.07 22.85
C GLY A 340 4.45 -5.62 21.48
N MET A 341 3.50 -5.46 20.55
CA MET A 341 3.69 -4.79 19.26
C MET A 341 2.63 -3.70 19.12
N HIS A 342 3.06 -2.48 18.81
CA HIS A 342 2.14 -1.38 18.53
C HIS A 342 2.20 -1.02 17.04
N TRP A 343 1.04 -0.82 16.44
CA TRP A 343 0.89 -0.33 15.07
C TRP A 343 0.30 1.07 15.12
N MET A 344 1.03 2.02 14.55
CA MET A 344 0.58 3.41 14.41
C MET A 344 0.18 3.68 12.96
N PHE A 345 -1.00 4.25 12.79
CA PHE A 345 -1.54 4.64 11.50
C PHE A 345 -1.72 6.15 11.42
N ILE A 346 -1.30 6.73 10.31
CA ILE A 346 -1.51 8.15 10.01
C ILE A 346 -1.60 8.33 8.49
N THR A 347 -2.36 9.31 8.01
CA THR A 347 -2.38 9.65 6.59
C THR A 347 -1.02 10.17 6.14
N GLU A 348 -0.47 9.66 5.04
CA GLU A 348 0.82 10.14 4.52
C GLU A 348 0.79 11.65 4.20
N ALA A 349 -0.37 12.17 3.79
CA ALA A 349 -0.59 13.59 3.52
C ALA A 349 -0.35 14.50 4.74
N PHE A 350 -0.32 13.96 5.96
CA PHE A 350 0.05 14.72 7.16
C PHE A 350 1.49 15.26 7.12
N PHE A 351 2.40 14.52 6.48
CA PHE A 351 3.82 14.89 6.38
C PHE A 351 4.13 15.78 5.18
N ARG A 352 3.11 16.40 4.56
CA ARG A 352 3.34 17.35 3.48
C ARG A 352 3.94 18.65 4.03
N PRO A 353 4.78 19.34 3.24
CA PRO A 353 5.30 20.64 3.61
C PRO A 353 4.13 21.59 3.87
N THR A 354 4.11 22.23 5.04
CA THR A 354 3.14 23.31 5.27
C THR A 354 3.72 24.61 4.72
N SER A 355 2.88 25.44 4.13
CA SER A 355 3.24 26.79 3.68
C SER A 355 3.64 27.74 4.80
N HIS A 356 3.34 27.40 6.06
CA HIS A 356 3.66 28.22 7.23
C HIS A 356 4.99 27.80 7.87
N PRO A 357 5.74 28.75 8.45
CA PRO A 357 6.91 28.47 9.30
C PRO A 357 6.42 27.83 10.60
N ASP A 358 6.15 26.54 10.53
CA ASP A 358 5.73 25.74 11.68
C ASP A 358 6.94 25.36 12.54
N ARG A 359 6.68 24.81 13.72
CA ARG A 359 7.74 24.33 14.60
C ARG A 359 8.55 23.24 13.90
N ARG A 360 9.88 23.37 13.92
CA ARG A 360 10.81 22.33 13.42
C ARG A 360 10.64 21.00 14.17
N ILE A 361 10.33 21.08 15.46
CA ILE A 361 10.06 19.93 16.34
C ILE A 361 8.57 19.93 16.69
N VAL A 362 7.91 18.81 16.47
CA VAL A 362 6.49 18.59 16.74
C VAL A 362 6.33 17.57 17.88
N PRO A 363 6.05 18.03 19.11
CA PRO A 363 5.89 17.14 20.26
C PRO A 363 4.74 16.13 20.09
N TRP A 364 4.91 14.92 20.65
CA TRP A 364 3.96 13.81 20.51
C TRP A 364 2.52 14.20 20.87
N ILE A 365 2.35 14.98 21.96
CA ILE A 365 1.05 15.43 22.44
C ILE A 365 0.25 16.21 21.38
N TYR A 366 0.93 16.90 20.46
CA TYR A 366 0.26 17.70 19.43
C TYR A 366 -0.18 16.89 18.23
N TRP A 367 0.62 15.93 17.77
CA TRP A 367 0.29 15.21 16.54
C TRP A 367 -0.36 13.83 16.77
N SER A 368 -0.30 13.31 17.99
CA SER A 368 -1.03 12.10 18.41
C SER A 368 -2.54 12.17 18.12
N GLN A 369 -3.13 13.38 18.10
CA GLN A 369 -4.55 13.58 17.77
C GLN A 369 -4.91 13.27 16.30
N PHE A 370 -3.93 13.07 15.43
CA PHE A 370 -4.12 12.65 14.02
C PHE A 370 -3.85 11.16 13.80
N CYS A 371 -3.25 10.48 14.79
CA CYS A 371 -2.83 9.08 14.71
C CYS A 371 -3.90 8.12 15.23
N LEU A 372 -3.78 6.87 14.82
CA LEU A 372 -4.43 5.74 15.48
C LEU A 372 -3.35 4.78 15.95
N ILE A 373 -3.52 4.16 17.13
CA ILE A 373 -2.63 3.12 17.64
C ILE A 373 -3.44 1.88 17.99
N ARG A 374 -3.00 0.75 17.45
CA ARG A 374 -3.51 -0.59 17.75
C ARG A 374 -2.42 -1.38 18.46
N GLU A 375 -2.81 -2.12 19.50
CA GLU A 375 -1.92 -3.02 20.22
C GLU A 375 -2.19 -4.48 19.83
N LEU A 376 -1.11 -5.22 19.60
CA LEU A 376 -1.13 -6.62 19.17
C LEU A 376 -0.07 -7.41 19.92
N GLN A 377 -0.30 -8.71 20.07
CA GLN A 377 0.73 -9.62 20.55
C GLN A 377 1.65 -10.01 19.40
N ILE A 378 2.97 -9.99 19.62
CA ILE A 378 3.97 -10.33 18.60
C ILE A 378 3.70 -11.70 17.96
N ASN A 379 3.24 -12.67 18.76
CA ASN A 379 3.04 -14.05 18.32
C ASN A 379 1.71 -14.28 17.58
N GLN A 380 0.83 -13.28 17.48
CA GLN A 380 -0.46 -13.42 16.78
C GLN A 380 -0.32 -13.17 15.28
N VAL A 381 0.60 -12.30 14.86
CA VAL A 381 0.73 -11.91 13.46
C VAL A 381 1.74 -12.81 12.74
N VAL A 382 1.33 -13.35 11.59
CA VAL A 382 2.22 -14.13 10.71
C VAL A 382 2.81 -13.21 9.65
N GLY A 383 4.14 -13.22 9.53
CA GLY A 383 4.86 -12.40 8.56
C GLY A 383 4.78 -10.89 8.85
N GLN A 384 4.86 -10.09 7.79
CA GLN A 384 4.76 -8.62 7.86
C GLN A 384 3.41 -8.13 7.34
N PRO A 385 2.76 -7.16 7.99
CA PRO A 385 1.54 -6.56 7.47
C PRO A 385 1.81 -5.83 6.15
N GLN A 386 0.88 -5.96 5.21
CA GLN A 386 0.94 -5.34 3.89
C GLN A 386 0.07 -4.10 3.88
N VAL A 387 0.65 -2.94 3.54
CA VAL A 387 -0.10 -1.69 3.43
C VAL A 387 -0.37 -1.42 1.96
N VAL A 388 -1.63 -1.09 1.64
CA VAL A 388 -2.06 -0.83 0.27
C VAL A 388 -3.08 0.30 0.28
N GLY A 389 -2.66 1.50 -0.13
CA GLY A 389 -3.50 2.68 -0.15
C GLY A 389 -3.92 3.05 1.28
N SER A 390 -5.22 2.98 1.55
CA SER A 390 -5.83 3.19 2.88
C SER A 390 -6.04 1.89 3.67
N ARG A 391 -5.53 0.75 3.21
CA ARG A 391 -5.83 -0.56 3.80
C ARG A 391 -4.59 -1.27 4.30
N VAL A 392 -4.78 -2.11 5.30
CA VAL A 392 -3.73 -2.92 5.90
C VAL A 392 -4.21 -4.36 5.94
N VAL A 393 -3.51 -5.25 5.27
CA VAL A 393 -3.83 -6.68 5.18
C VAL A 393 -2.76 -7.45 5.94
N TYR A 394 -3.18 -8.38 6.80
CA TYR A 394 -2.24 -9.18 7.57
C TYR A 394 -2.82 -10.56 7.87
N LEU A 395 -1.93 -11.52 8.18
CA LEU A 395 -2.30 -12.85 8.61
C LEU A 395 -2.24 -12.92 10.14
N GLU A 396 -3.24 -13.57 10.72
CA GLU A 396 -3.36 -13.73 12.16
C GLU A 396 -3.61 -15.19 12.50
N LYS A 397 -2.94 -15.68 13.54
CA LYS A 397 -3.12 -17.04 14.05
C LYS A 397 -4.41 -17.13 14.84
N ASN A 398 -5.25 -18.09 14.47
CA ASN A 398 -6.54 -18.32 15.14
C ASN A 398 -6.40 -19.29 16.35
N GLY A 399 -5.19 -19.76 16.67
CA GLY A 399 -4.92 -20.71 17.76
C GLY A 399 -5.52 -22.11 17.57
N THR A 400 -6.31 -22.33 16.52
CA THR A 400 -6.83 -23.64 16.13
C THR A 400 -5.84 -24.38 15.23
N ARG A 401 -5.80 -25.71 15.32
CA ARG A 401 -4.95 -26.54 14.45
C ARG A 401 -5.77 -27.20 13.36
N SER A 402 -5.17 -27.38 12.19
CA SER A 402 -5.73 -28.15 11.08
C SER A 402 -5.66 -29.65 11.38
N SER A 403 -6.36 -30.47 10.58
CA SER A 403 -6.27 -31.94 10.66
C SER A 403 -4.85 -32.48 10.45
N ARG A 404 -3.98 -31.69 9.81
CA ARG A 404 -2.55 -31.98 9.59
C ARG A 404 -1.65 -31.42 10.69
N GLY A 405 -2.22 -30.83 11.75
CA GLY A 405 -1.47 -30.30 12.90
C GLY A 405 -0.95 -28.86 12.75
N HIS A 406 -1.07 -28.24 11.57
CA HIS A 406 -0.64 -26.86 11.34
C HIS A 406 -1.58 -25.86 12.01
N GLU A 407 -1.04 -24.78 12.58
CA GLU A 407 -1.84 -23.70 13.13
C GLU A 407 -2.59 -22.95 12.00
N ARG A 408 -3.90 -22.82 12.14
CA ARG A 408 -4.74 -22.12 11.17
C ARG A 408 -4.54 -20.62 11.32
N SER A 409 -4.41 -19.96 10.17
CA SER A 409 -4.38 -18.50 10.10
C SER A 409 -5.64 -18.00 9.40
N HIS A 410 -6.15 -16.85 9.84
CA HIS A 410 -7.17 -16.09 9.14
C HIS A 410 -6.56 -14.84 8.53
N LEU A 411 -7.21 -14.37 7.47
CA LEU A 411 -6.86 -13.14 6.79
C LEU A 411 -7.63 -11.99 7.45
N SER A 412 -6.92 -10.95 7.86
CA SER A 412 -7.48 -9.78 8.50
C SER A 412 -7.19 -8.54 7.67
N VAL A 413 -8.19 -7.65 7.56
CA VAL A 413 -8.07 -6.35 6.89
C VAL A 413 -8.50 -5.25 7.84
N ILE A 414 -7.71 -4.19 7.89
CA ILE A 414 -8.09 -2.90 8.45
C ILE A 414 -8.28 -1.93 7.29
N ASP A 415 -9.52 -1.52 7.03
CA ASP A 415 -9.81 -0.43 6.11
C ASP A 415 -9.81 0.89 6.90
N LEU A 416 -8.98 1.84 6.47
CA LEU A 416 -8.83 3.16 7.09
C LEU A 416 -9.35 4.27 6.16
N SER A 417 -10.25 3.93 5.23
CA SER A 417 -10.81 4.90 4.28
C SER A 417 -11.44 6.10 5.01
N PRO A 418 -11.13 7.34 4.59
CA PRO A 418 -11.50 8.55 5.34
C PRO A 418 -13.00 8.87 5.32
N TYR A 419 -13.75 8.25 4.41
CA TYR A 419 -15.15 8.57 4.11
C TYR A 419 -16.08 7.35 4.20
N ALA A 420 -15.74 6.38 5.04
CA ALA A 420 -16.54 5.16 5.23
C ALA A 420 -18.02 5.51 5.54
N GLU A 421 -18.94 4.92 4.77
CA GLU A 421 -20.39 5.19 4.87
C GLU A 421 -21.02 4.65 6.16
N ILE A 422 -20.42 3.62 6.75
CA ILE A 422 -20.94 2.96 7.94
C ILE A 422 -20.19 3.50 9.13
N ALA A 423 -20.91 4.15 10.05
CA ALA A 423 -20.45 4.34 11.43
C ALA A 423 -20.33 2.94 12.04
N THR A 424 -19.15 2.33 11.91
CA THR A 424 -18.84 1.10 12.62
C THR A 424 -18.92 1.40 14.12
N LEU A 425 -19.58 0.50 14.85
CA LEU A 425 -19.59 0.50 16.31
C LEU A 425 -18.15 0.71 16.83
N PRO A 426 -17.98 1.37 17.99
CA PRO A 426 -16.66 1.67 18.53
C PRO A 426 -15.81 0.40 18.50
N PRO A 427 -14.61 0.45 17.91
CA PRO A 427 -13.85 -0.74 17.64
C PRO A 427 -13.48 -1.45 18.95
N ALA A 428 -13.26 -2.76 18.85
CA ALA A 428 -12.95 -3.65 19.97
C ALA A 428 -11.78 -3.12 20.85
N LYS A 429 -11.61 -3.71 22.04
CA LYS A 429 -10.61 -3.39 23.09
C LYS A 429 -9.12 -3.30 22.64
N LEU A 430 -8.81 -3.44 21.35
CA LEU A 430 -7.46 -3.48 20.76
C LEU A 430 -6.92 -2.10 20.33
N TRP A 431 -7.77 -1.08 20.21
CA TRP A 431 -7.35 0.28 19.85
C TRP A 431 -7.03 1.09 21.11
N THR A 432 -5.75 1.42 21.28
CA THR A 432 -5.26 2.17 22.46
C THR A 432 -5.31 3.68 22.24
N LEU A 433 -5.29 4.14 20.98
CA LEU A 433 -5.45 5.55 20.62
C LEU A 433 -6.26 5.67 19.34
N ILE A 434 -7.28 6.53 19.37
CA ILE A 434 -7.94 7.05 18.17
C ILE A 434 -7.93 8.57 18.30
N GLY A 435 -7.04 9.21 17.55
CA GLY A 435 -6.87 10.65 17.59
C GLY A 435 -8.15 11.40 17.18
N LYS A 436 -8.54 12.41 17.97
CA LYS A 436 -9.80 13.17 17.78
C LYS A 436 -9.87 13.92 16.45
N GLN A 437 -8.73 14.28 15.89
CA GLN A 437 -8.61 15.01 14.62
C GLN A 437 -8.22 14.09 13.45
N SER A 438 -8.09 12.78 13.69
CA SER A 438 -7.79 11.86 12.61
C SER A 438 -8.95 11.80 11.62
N THR A 439 -8.62 11.81 10.33
CA THR A 439 -9.58 11.56 9.25
C THR A 439 -9.81 10.08 9.01
N LEU A 440 -8.92 9.21 9.51
CA LEU A 440 -9.02 7.77 9.30
C LEU A 440 -10.14 7.17 10.17
N ARG A 441 -10.86 6.19 9.61
CA ARG A 441 -11.96 5.50 10.29
C ARG A 441 -11.70 3.99 10.17
N PRO A 442 -11.23 3.33 11.25
CA PRO A 442 -10.85 1.93 11.17
C PRO A 442 -12.10 1.06 11.08
N SER A 443 -12.12 0.19 10.07
CA SER A 443 -13.08 -0.89 9.92
C SER A 443 -12.30 -2.19 9.77
N GLU A 444 -12.49 -3.12 10.71
CA GLU A 444 -11.80 -4.40 10.70
C GLU A 444 -12.73 -5.50 10.19
N THR A 445 -12.21 -6.32 9.28
CA THR A 445 -12.86 -7.53 8.80
C THR A 445 -11.88 -8.69 8.83
N HIS A 446 -12.40 -9.88 9.12
CA HIS A 446 -11.63 -11.12 9.13
C HIS A 446 -12.33 -12.16 8.26
N ARG A 447 -11.53 -12.99 7.60
CA ARG A 447 -12.01 -14.12 6.82
C ARG A 447 -11.09 -15.31 7.06
N ASP A 448 -11.67 -16.43 7.49
CA ASP A 448 -10.95 -17.70 7.51
C ASP A 448 -10.56 -18.11 6.09
N ILE A 449 -9.33 -18.57 5.93
CA ILE A 449 -8.84 -19.07 4.65
C ILE A 449 -9.39 -20.50 4.48
N PRO A 450 -10.25 -20.76 3.47
CA PRO A 450 -10.86 -22.08 3.32
C PRO A 450 -9.81 -23.17 3.14
N SER A 451 -10.02 -24.34 3.74
CA SER A 451 -9.09 -25.48 3.56
C SER A 451 -8.97 -25.91 2.09
N ALA A 452 -10.01 -25.67 1.28
CA ALA A 452 -10.00 -25.90 -0.17
C ALA A 452 -9.06 -24.94 -0.94
N THR A 453 -8.86 -23.72 -0.43
CA THR A 453 -7.91 -22.76 -0.98
C THR A 453 -6.48 -23.19 -0.63
N THR A 454 -6.24 -23.62 0.62
CA THR A 454 -4.90 -23.97 1.10
C THR A 454 -4.44 -25.39 0.76
N ASN A 455 -5.36 -26.28 0.34
CA ASN A 455 -5.12 -27.72 0.24
C ASN A 455 -4.52 -28.32 1.54
N GLY A 456 -4.81 -27.70 2.69
CA GLY A 456 -4.30 -28.11 4.00
C GLY A 456 -2.87 -27.66 4.32
N LEU A 457 -2.23 -26.86 3.46
CA LEU A 457 -0.90 -26.27 3.72
C LEU A 457 -1.01 -25.02 4.59
N ALA A 458 0.03 -24.75 5.38
CA ALA A 458 0.12 -23.48 6.12
C ALA A 458 0.51 -22.33 5.17
N VAL A 459 0.01 -21.14 5.49
CA VAL A 459 0.41 -19.91 4.78
C VAL A 459 1.66 -19.35 5.46
N GLU A 460 2.77 -19.30 4.73
CA GLU A 460 4.04 -18.76 5.24
C GLU A 460 4.08 -17.23 5.16
N ASN A 461 3.55 -16.68 4.06
CA ASN A 461 3.62 -15.26 3.80
C ASN A 461 2.41 -14.76 3.01
N LEU A 462 2.21 -13.45 3.07
CA LEU A 462 1.15 -12.73 2.40
C LEU A 462 1.73 -11.50 1.72
N TYR A 463 1.30 -11.28 0.48
CA TYR A 463 1.50 -10.01 -0.19
C TYR A 463 0.16 -9.43 -0.64
N ALA A 464 0.09 -8.11 -0.77
CA ALA A 464 -1.11 -7.44 -1.25
C ALA A 464 -0.76 -6.31 -2.21
N THR A 465 -1.57 -6.22 -3.26
CA THR A 465 -1.70 -5.05 -4.13
C THR A 465 -3.09 -4.46 -3.92
N GLU A 466 -3.43 -3.41 -4.65
CA GLU A 466 -4.75 -2.80 -4.57
C GLU A 466 -5.87 -3.69 -5.11
N ASP A 467 -5.56 -4.69 -5.93
CA ASP A 467 -6.53 -5.60 -6.57
C ASP A 467 -6.35 -7.07 -6.20
N ASN A 468 -5.25 -7.42 -5.55
CA ASN A 468 -4.88 -8.80 -5.28
C ASN A 468 -4.40 -9.03 -3.86
N ILE A 469 -4.69 -10.22 -3.36
CA ILE A 469 -4.07 -10.81 -2.18
C ILE A 469 -3.35 -12.07 -2.65
N VAL A 470 -2.04 -12.15 -2.41
CA VAL A 470 -1.18 -13.26 -2.82
C VAL A 470 -0.77 -14.05 -1.60
N LEU A 471 -1.28 -15.28 -1.51
CA LEU A 471 -0.98 -16.22 -0.44
C LEU A 471 0.17 -17.13 -0.86
N VAL A 472 1.23 -17.14 -0.06
CA VAL A 472 2.41 -17.99 -0.26
C VAL A 472 2.38 -19.10 0.77
N PHE A 473 2.40 -20.35 0.31
CA PHE A 473 2.28 -21.53 1.15
C PHE A 473 3.64 -22.17 1.43
N GLU A 474 3.67 -23.05 2.44
CA GLU A 474 4.80 -23.94 2.69
C GLU A 474 5.16 -24.76 1.45
N THR A 475 6.47 -24.99 1.25
CA THR A 475 6.98 -25.80 0.14
C THR A 475 6.44 -27.22 0.24
N HIS A 476 5.90 -27.75 -0.88
CA HIS A 476 5.27 -29.06 -0.90
C HIS A 476 5.77 -29.87 -2.10
N GLY A 477 6.63 -30.86 -1.82
CA GLY A 477 7.32 -31.62 -2.86
C GLY A 477 8.25 -30.71 -3.65
N ASP A 478 8.14 -30.75 -4.98
CA ASP A 478 9.05 -30.05 -5.90
C ASP A 478 8.55 -28.67 -6.33
N TYR A 479 7.69 -28.00 -5.54
CA TYR A 479 7.29 -26.62 -5.83
C TYR A 479 6.78 -25.90 -4.59
N LYS A 480 6.78 -24.57 -4.68
CA LYS A 480 6.15 -23.67 -3.72
C LYS A 480 4.80 -23.18 -4.26
N PRO A 481 3.66 -23.55 -3.63
CA PRO A 481 2.34 -23.11 -4.09
C PRO A 481 2.12 -21.63 -3.78
N VAL A 482 1.48 -20.93 -4.71
CA VAL A 482 1.04 -19.54 -4.55
C VAL A 482 -0.39 -19.41 -5.07
N ASN A 483 -1.28 -18.79 -4.28
CA ASN A 483 -2.63 -18.45 -4.75
C ASN A 483 -2.77 -16.94 -4.84
N ILE A 484 -3.26 -16.45 -5.97
CA ILE A 484 -3.53 -15.05 -6.26
C ILE A 484 -5.06 -14.86 -6.24
N LEU A 485 -5.55 -14.12 -5.26
CA LEU A 485 -6.96 -13.83 -5.03
C LEU A 485 -7.27 -12.45 -5.59
N THR A 486 -8.21 -12.35 -6.52
CA THR A 486 -8.49 -11.10 -7.26
C THR A 486 -9.89 -10.55 -6.99
N PHE A 487 -9.99 -9.24 -6.82
CA PHE A 487 -11.20 -8.56 -6.38
C PHE A 487 -11.79 -7.64 -7.45
N GLY A 488 -13.08 -7.33 -7.32
CA GLY A 488 -13.74 -6.24 -8.07
C GLY A 488 -14.15 -6.59 -9.51
N VAL A 489 -14.04 -7.84 -9.93
CA VAL A 489 -14.60 -8.31 -11.21
C VAL A 489 -16.11 -8.56 -11.04
N PRO A 490 -17.02 -7.93 -11.79
CA PRO A 490 -18.46 -8.19 -11.67
C PRO A 490 -18.75 -9.67 -11.92
N SER A 491 -19.54 -10.30 -11.05
CA SER A 491 -20.01 -11.68 -11.27
C SER A 491 -20.77 -11.76 -12.60
N THR A 492 -20.26 -12.55 -13.55
CA THR A 492 -20.95 -12.88 -14.80
C THR A 492 -22.10 -13.86 -14.57
N TYR A 493 -22.13 -14.52 -13.42
CA TYR A 493 -23.25 -15.36 -13.02
C TYR A 493 -24.34 -14.50 -12.39
N PRO A 494 -25.61 -14.57 -12.87
CA PRO A 494 -26.72 -14.04 -12.09
C PRO A 494 -26.70 -14.78 -10.76
N ALA A 495 -26.47 -14.04 -9.67
CA ALA A 495 -26.62 -14.58 -8.33
C ALA A 495 -27.99 -15.25 -8.29
N ARG A 496 -28.05 -16.57 -8.09
CA ARG A 496 -29.30 -17.23 -7.75
C ARG A 496 -29.79 -16.52 -6.49
N ILE A 497 -30.85 -15.74 -6.63
CA ILE A 497 -31.57 -15.11 -5.54
C ILE A 497 -32.25 -16.25 -4.78
N HIS A 498 -31.48 -16.95 -3.94
CA HIS A 498 -31.99 -17.71 -2.83
C HIS A 498 -31.88 -16.79 -1.63
N ASP A 499 -32.95 -16.01 -1.42
CA ASP A 499 -33.48 -15.59 -0.12
C ASP A 499 -34.41 -14.38 -0.31
N ALA A 500 -35.71 -14.66 -0.42
CA ALA A 500 -36.84 -13.86 0.09
C ALA A 500 -38.14 -14.21 -0.67
N TYR A 501 -38.68 -15.41 -0.41
CA TYR A 501 -40.11 -15.66 -0.53
C TYR A 501 -40.52 -16.58 0.62
N HIS A 502 -40.79 -15.98 1.78
CA HIS A 502 -41.76 -16.54 2.71
C HIS A 502 -43.11 -15.93 2.34
N PRO A 503 -44.06 -16.68 1.75
CA PRO A 503 -45.45 -16.28 1.79
C PRO A 503 -45.96 -16.60 3.20
N ALA A 504 -46.58 -15.59 3.81
CA ALA A 504 -47.42 -15.78 4.98
C ALA A 504 -48.62 -16.66 4.60
N HIS A 505 -48.87 -17.69 5.40
CA HIS A 505 -50.19 -18.25 5.63
C HIS A 505 -50.34 -18.51 7.13
#